data_AF-A0A429W7U5-F1
#
_entry.id   AF-A0A429W7U5-F1
#
_cell.length_a   1.000
_cell.length_b   1.000
_cell.length_c   1.000
_cell.angle_alpha   90.00
_cell.angle_beta   90.00
_cell.angle_gamma   90.00
#
_symmetry.space_group_name_H-M   'P 1'
#
loop_
_entity.id
_entity.type
_entity.pdbx_description
1 polymer ?
#
loop_
_entity_poly.entity_id
_entity_poly.type
_entity_poly.pdbx_seq_one_letter_code
_entity_poly.pdbx_strand_id
1 'polypeptide(L)'
;MDIIQHSIAVGKYLVSPLIRHQDDGKYAASVSIRSGRGSGMHDRVMRFTPRFASHAAAVRYAVDEGLCWVRESSSPRSVAPLALSCAG
;
A
#
# COMPACT_ATOMS: atom_id res chain seq x y z
N MET A 1 -18.28 -7.94 -2.81
CA MET A 1 -17.45 -8.18 -1.61
C MET A 1 -15.99 -8.04 -2.01
N ASP A 2 -15.14 -7.40 -1.20
CA ASP A 2 -13.68 -7.35 -1.43
C ASP A 2 -13.05 -8.64 -0.91
N ILE A 3 -12.24 -9.31 -1.73
CA ILE A 3 -11.56 -10.55 -1.32
C ILE A 3 -10.07 -10.24 -1.12
N ILE A 4 -9.55 -10.57 0.07
CA ILE A 4 -8.11 -10.56 0.34
C ILE A 4 -7.46 -11.66 -0.48
N GLN A 5 -6.54 -11.27 -1.37
CA GLN A 5 -5.65 -12.19 -2.06
C GLN A 5 -4.37 -12.36 -1.24
N HIS A 6 -3.55 -13.36 -1.58
CA HIS A 6 -2.32 -13.72 -0.86
C HIS A 6 -1.55 -12.48 -0.36
N SER A 7 -1.41 -12.37 0.96
CA SER A 7 -0.71 -11.23 1.57
C SER A 7 0.80 -11.39 1.50
N ILE A 8 1.52 -10.30 1.29
CA ILE A 8 2.98 -10.27 1.17
C ILE A 8 3.56 -9.51 2.37
N ALA A 9 4.43 -10.16 3.13
CA ALA A 9 5.14 -9.54 4.24
C ALA A 9 6.41 -8.84 3.74
N VAL A 10 6.61 -7.58 4.13
CA VAL A 10 7.80 -6.77 3.78
C VAL A 10 8.26 -6.02 5.02
N GLY A 11 9.29 -6.53 5.69
CA GLY A 11 9.77 -5.97 6.95
C GLY A 11 8.65 -5.89 8.00
N LYS A 12 8.34 -4.69 8.49
CA LYS A 12 7.25 -4.45 9.46
C LYS A 12 5.85 -4.33 8.82
N TYR A 13 5.76 -4.43 7.50
CA TYR A 13 4.52 -4.22 6.76
C TYR A 13 3.93 -5.56 6.29
N LEU A 14 2.61 -5.67 6.30
CA LEU A 14 1.87 -6.72 5.62
C LEU A 14 1.00 -6.08 4.54
N VAL A 15 1.26 -6.41 3.28
CA VAL A 15 0.58 -5.90 2.11
C VAL A 15 -0.46 -6.93 1.66
N SER A 16 -1.74 -6.56 1.72
CA SER A 16 -2.86 -7.45 1.41
C SER A 16 -3.68 -6.86 0.27
N PRO A 17 -3.57 -7.39 -0.96
CA PRO A 17 -4.39 -6.97 -2.08
C PRO A 17 -5.87 -7.28 -1.83
N LEU A 18 -6.74 -6.34 -2.18
CA LEU A 18 -8.18 -6.38 -1.98
C LEU A 18 -8.86 -6.11 -3.31
N ILE A 19 -9.44 -7.14 -3.93
CA ILE A 19 -10.07 -7.00 -5.24
C ILE A 19 -11.59 -7.05 -5.12
N ARG A 20 -12.24 -6.04 -5.71
CA ARG A 20 -13.69 -5.94 -5.81
C ARG A 20 -14.15 -6.24 -7.23
N HIS A 21 -15.11 -7.14 -7.37
CA HIS A 21 -15.90 -7.23 -8.60
C HIS A 21 -16.94 -6.11 -8.64
N GLN A 22 -17.09 -5.47 -9.80
CA GLN A 22 -17.95 -4.32 -10.02
C GLN A 22 -19.16 -4.67 -10.89
N ASP A 23 -20.18 -3.84 -10.84
CA ASP A 23 -21.44 -4.07 -11.58
C ASP A 23 -21.23 -4.02 -13.10
N ASP A 24 -20.18 -3.33 -13.58
CA ASP A 24 -19.79 -3.26 -14.99
C ASP A 24 -18.95 -4.46 -15.47
N GLY A 25 -18.83 -5.51 -14.65
CA GLY A 25 -18.04 -6.71 -14.95
C GLY A 25 -16.53 -6.51 -14.83
N LYS A 26 -16.08 -5.33 -14.40
CA LYS A 26 -14.66 -5.04 -14.18
C LYS A 26 -14.27 -5.28 -12.73
N TYR A 27 -12.96 -5.16 -12.48
CA TYR A 27 -12.38 -5.29 -11.16
C TYR A 27 -11.80 -3.96 -10.70
N ALA A 28 -12.13 -3.57 -9.47
CA ALA A 28 -11.47 -2.46 -8.78
C ALA A 28 -10.39 -3.00 -7.86
N ALA A 29 -9.24 -2.34 -7.88
CA ALA A 29 -8.08 -2.70 -7.06
C ALA A 29 -8.02 -1.82 -5.80
N SER A 30 -7.69 -2.44 -4.68
CA SER A 30 -7.30 -1.77 -3.46
C SER A 30 -6.25 -2.60 -2.73
N VAL A 31 -5.55 -2.00 -1.78
CA VAL A 31 -4.57 -2.70 -0.94
C VAL A 31 -4.70 -2.24 0.50
N SER A 32 -4.71 -3.18 1.43
CA SER A 32 -4.50 -2.90 2.85
C SER A 32 -3.03 -3.08 3.19
N ILE A 33 -2.42 -2.08 3.82
CA ILE A 33 -1.06 -2.12 4.32
C ILE A 33 -1.11 -1.99 5.82
N ARG A 34 -0.91 -3.11 6.50
CA ARG A 34 -0.81 -3.19 7.95
C ARG A 34 0.61 -2.91 8.39
N SER A 35 0.76 -2.15 9.47
CA SER A 35 2.05 -1.88 10.11
C SER A 35 1.91 -1.76 11.61
N GLY A 36 3.00 -1.97 12.35
CA GLY A 36 3.03 -1.88 13.82
C GLY A 36 2.88 -3.24 14.52
N ARG A 37 2.89 -3.23 15.86
CA ARG A 37 2.71 -4.41 16.72
C ARG A 37 1.86 -4.05 17.93
N GLY A 38 1.14 -5.03 18.47
CA GLY A 38 0.32 -4.87 19.67
C GLY A 38 -0.77 -3.81 19.49
N SER A 39 -0.91 -2.91 20.47
CA SER A 39 -1.89 -1.83 20.47
C SER A 39 -1.62 -0.72 19.45
N GLY A 40 -0.41 -0.66 18.87
CA GLY A 40 -0.03 0.29 17.82
C GLY A 40 -0.14 -0.27 16.40
N MET A 41 -0.96 -1.31 16.19
CA MET A 41 -1.20 -1.88 14.87
C MET A 41 -2.20 -1.01 14.09
N HIS A 42 -1.83 -0.60 12.88
CA HIS A 42 -2.68 0.22 12.02
C HIS A 42 -2.67 -0.33 10.59
N ASP A 43 -3.86 -0.37 9.98
CA ASP A 43 -4.06 -0.69 8.56
C ASP A 43 -4.28 0.63 7.78
N ARG A 44 -3.55 0.81 6.68
CA ARG A 44 -3.82 1.84 5.67
C ARG A 44 -4.43 1.18 4.45
N VAL A 45 -5.63 1.58 4.06
CA VAL A 45 -6.29 1.04 2.85
C VAL A 45 -6.22 2.07 1.73
N MET A 46 -5.54 1.73 0.65
CA MET A 46 -5.50 2.53 -0.57
C MET A 46 -6.47 1.95 -1.60
N ARG A 47 -7.32 2.80 -2.16
CA ARG A 47 -8.29 2.43 -3.20
C ARG A 47 -7.90 3.12 -4.49
N PHE A 48 -7.77 2.36 -5.56
CA PHE A 48 -7.28 2.86 -6.84
C PHE A 48 -8.42 3.13 -7.81
N THR A 49 -8.28 4.17 -8.62
CA THR A 49 -9.27 4.56 -9.64
C THR A 49 -9.32 3.64 -10.86
N PRO A 50 -8.19 3.11 -11.38
CA PRO A 50 -8.21 2.22 -12.55
C PRO A 50 -9.11 1.00 -12.38
N ARG A 51 -9.78 0.63 -13.48
CA ARG A 51 -10.64 -0.56 -13.56
C ARG A 51 -10.01 -1.58 -14.50
N PHE A 52 -9.99 -2.83 -14.07
CA PHE A 52 -9.31 -3.89 -14.79
C PHE A 52 -10.31 -4.86 -15.40
N ALA A 53 -10.04 -5.32 -16.63
CA ALA A 53 -10.84 -6.34 -17.28
C ALA A 53 -10.63 -7.75 -16.68
N SER A 54 -9.54 -7.96 -15.92
CA SER A 54 -9.26 -9.24 -15.28
C SER A 54 -8.94 -9.09 -13.80
N HIS A 55 -9.36 -10.08 -13.02
CA HIS A 55 -9.03 -10.18 -11.60
C HIS A 55 -7.51 -10.20 -11.39
N ALA A 56 -6.79 -11.01 -12.16
CA ALA A 56 -5.34 -11.13 -12.05
C ALA A 56 -4.60 -9.81 -12.33
N ALA A 57 -5.07 -9.00 -13.30
CA ALA A 57 -4.49 -7.68 -13.54
C ALA A 57 -4.72 -6.73 -12.36
N ALA A 58 -5.90 -6.76 -11.74
CA ALA A 58 -6.19 -5.96 -10.55
C ALA A 58 -5.34 -6.38 -9.35
N VAL A 59 -5.09 -7.70 -9.17
CA VAL A 59 -4.19 -8.22 -8.14
C VAL A 59 -2.77 -7.71 -8.34
N ARG A 60 -2.19 -7.90 -9.54
CA ARG A 60 -0.83 -7.45 -9.83
C ARG A 60 -0.69 -5.95 -9.58
N TYR A 61 -1.64 -5.16 -10.06
CA TYR A 61 -1.64 -3.72 -9.83
C TYR A 61 -1.68 -3.36 -8.33
N ALA A 62 -2.58 -3.96 -7.55
CA ALA A 62 -2.65 -3.72 -6.11
C ALA A 62 -1.37 -4.12 -5.35
N VAL A 63 -0.72 -5.21 -5.77
CA VAL A 63 0.57 -5.65 -5.23
C VAL A 63 1.66 -4.64 -5.55
N ASP A 64 1.81 -4.26 -6.82
CA ASP A 64 2.87 -3.37 -7.28
C ASP A 64 2.78 -2.00 -6.59
N GLU A 65 1.60 -1.40 -6.54
CA GLU A 65 1.35 -0.14 -5.83
C GLU A 65 1.59 -0.28 -4.33
N GLY A 66 1.15 -1.39 -3.72
CA GLY A 66 1.37 -1.65 -2.30
C GLY A 66 2.85 -1.77 -1.95
N LEU A 67 3.62 -2.46 -2.78
CA LEU A 67 5.07 -2.60 -2.62
C LEU A 67 5.80 -1.28 -2.88
N CYS A 68 5.36 -0.49 -3.86
CA CYS A 68 5.90 0.84 -4.13
C CYS A 68 5.74 1.74 -2.89
N TRP A 69 4.53 1.81 -2.34
CA TRP A 69 4.25 2.58 -1.13
C TRP A 69 5.13 2.16 0.06
N VAL A 70 5.34 0.85 0.26
CA VAL A 70 6.22 0.34 1.33
C VAL A 70 7.67 0.77 1.11
N ARG A 71 8.17 0.75 -0.13
CA ARG A 71 9.54 1.21 -0.45
C ARG A 71 9.70 2.69 -0.15
N GLU A 72 8.75 3.52 -0.54
CA GLU A 72 8.76 4.95 -0.24
C GLU A 72 8.66 5.24 1.26
N SER A 73 7.85 4.45 1.98
CA SER A 73 7.63 4.60 3.42
C SER A 73 8.76 4.06 4.30
N SER A 74 9.58 3.16 3.76
CA SER A 74 10.75 2.59 4.45
C SER A 74 12.03 3.36 4.16
N SER A 75 12.06 4.18 3.12
CA SER A 75 13.12 5.15 2.90
C SER A 75 13.05 6.18 4.03
N PRO A 76 14.06 6.29 4.91
CA PRO A 76 14.16 7.46 5.77
C PRO A 76 14.35 8.63 4.81
N ARG A 77 13.31 9.44 4.60
CA ARG A 77 13.52 10.81 4.12
C ARG A 77 14.59 11.37 5.04
N SER A 78 15.79 11.54 4.51
CA SER A 78 16.86 12.26 5.16
C SER A 78 16.31 13.65 5.41
N VAL A 79 15.68 13.84 6.56
CA VAL A 79 15.51 15.15 7.16
C VAL A 79 16.93 15.46 7.62
N ALA A 80 17.78 15.87 6.67
CA ALA A 80 18.98 16.58 7.03
C ALA A 80 18.49 17.73 7.93
N PRO A 81 18.95 17.82 9.19
CA PRO A 81 18.67 19.02 9.94
C PRO A 81 19.28 20.14 9.09
N LEU A 82 18.48 21.12 8.69
CA LEU A 82 19.01 22.42 8.32
C LEU A 82 19.70 22.94 9.58
N ALA A 83 20.95 22.52 9.77
CA ALA A 83 21.86 23.09 10.72
C ALA A 83 22.11 24.52 10.24
N LEU A 84 21.26 25.44 10.68
CA LEU A 84 21.56 26.86 10.63
C LEU A 84 22.54 27.11 11.78
N SER A 85 23.81 26.86 11.50
CA SER A 85 24.92 27.44 12.23
C SER A 85 25.41 28.67 11.48
N CYS A 86 25.95 29.61 12.26
CA CYS A 86 26.75 30.78 11.89
C CYS A 86 26.01 32.13 11.78
N ALA A 87 26.12 32.86 12.90
CA ALA A 87 26.78 34.16 13.00
C ALA A 87 25.98 35.44 12.65
N GLY A 88 26.06 36.39 13.59
CA GLY A 88 25.60 37.78 13.50
C GLY A 88 25.49 38.38 14.89
#